data_AF-A0A387BEC6-F1
#
_entry.id   AF-A0A387BEC6-F1
#
_cell.length_a   1.000
_cell.length_b   1.000
_cell.length_c   1.000
_cell.angle_alpha   90.00
_cell.angle_beta   90.00
_cell.angle_gamma   90.00
#
_symmetry.space_group_name_H-M   'P 1'
#
loop_
_entity.id
_entity.type
_entity.pdbx_description
1 polymer ?
#
loop_
_entity_poly.entity_id
_entity_poly.type
_entity_poly.pdbx_seq_one_letter_code
_entity_poly.pdbx_strand_id
1 'polypeptide(L)'
;MRRARVRAVVGWLSAALVIAGAFVAVAALGPEAPTAEDADDGLVPSDLLWPVVARCLPAGGTTEGYQLYQGADGEVVFSLIGVDDGDELTDPDSLALAADVNDCLDGYRFAEPGDESVLWTSRPAAQALLLYDRVNRWTAPCLLAHGIPVERPELARYLDPNAIAWSRFYGAYAFGDAAVDSLDELIEARRACGQPTDILAADPLG
;
A
#
# COMPACT_ATOMS: atom_id res chain seq x y z
N MET A 1 -34.66 -5.65 69.58
CA MET A 1 -34.08 -6.42 68.45
C MET A 1 -34.41 -5.76 67.11
N ARG A 2 -33.72 -4.67 66.70
CA ARG A 2 -34.04 -3.92 65.45
C ARG A 2 -32.84 -3.13 64.87
N ARG A 3 -31.61 -3.68 64.88
CA ARG A 3 -30.41 -2.96 64.38
C ARG A 3 -29.49 -3.74 63.44
N ALA A 4 -29.96 -4.84 62.83
CA ALA A 4 -29.08 -5.72 62.05
C ALA A 4 -29.27 -5.68 60.51
N ARG A 5 -30.19 -4.87 59.96
CA ARG A 5 -30.58 -4.99 58.54
C ARG A 5 -30.22 -3.81 57.62
N VAL A 6 -29.23 -2.99 57.95
CA VAL A 6 -28.89 -1.80 57.13
C VAL A 6 -27.52 -1.91 56.42
N ARG A 7 -26.70 -2.95 56.67
CA ARG A 7 -25.35 -3.03 56.08
C ARG A 7 -25.23 -3.78 54.75
N ALA A 8 -26.32 -4.27 54.17
CA ALA A 8 -26.24 -5.16 53.00
C ALA A 8 -26.39 -4.49 51.62
N VAL A 9 -26.66 -3.18 51.53
CA VAL A 9 -27.01 -2.53 50.24
C VAL A 9 -25.87 -1.69 49.65
N VAL A 10 -24.82 -1.37 50.42
CA VAL A 10 -23.73 -0.49 49.95
C VAL A 10 -22.61 -1.25 49.22
N GLY A 11 -22.56 -2.58 49.31
CA GLY A 11 -21.47 -3.39 48.73
C GLY A 11 -21.60 -3.69 47.23
N TRP A 12 -22.78 -3.55 46.63
CA TRP A 12 -23.03 -3.99 45.25
C TRP A 12 -22.85 -2.89 44.18
N LEU A 13 -22.84 -1.61 44.57
CA LEU A 13 -22.63 -0.50 43.63
C LEU A 13 -21.15 -0.29 43.25
N SER A 14 -20.21 -0.77 44.08
CA SER A 14 -18.77 -0.60 43.84
C SER A 14 -18.19 -1.56 42.80
N ALA A 15 -18.85 -2.71 42.55
CA ALA A 15 -18.38 -3.71 41.58
C ALA A 15 -18.80 -3.38 40.13
N ALA A 16 -19.94 -2.71 39.94
CA ALA A 16 -20.43 -2.36 38.61
C ALA A 16 -19.62 -1.22 37.96
N LEU A 17 -19.04 -0.32 38.76
CA LEU A 17 -18.27 0.83 38.26
C LEU A 17 -16.85 0.45 37.80
N VAL A 18 -16.28 -0.63 38.33
CA VAL A 18 -14.95 -1.12 37.92
C VAL A 18 -15.03 -1.88 36.58
N ILE A 19 -16.15 -2.54 36.28
CA ILE A 19 -16.33 -3.25 35.00
C ILE A 19 -16.66 -2.28 33.86
N ALA A 20 -17.40 -1.20 34.12
CA ALA A 20 -17.68 -0.17 33.12
C ALA A 20 -16.44 0.67 32.75
N GLY A 21 -15.52 0.89 33.69
CA GLY A 21 -14.26 1.60 33.43
C GLY A 21 -13.23 0.79 32.62
N ALA A 22 -13.24 -0.54 32.76
CA ALA A 22 -12.30 -1.40 32.05
C ALA A 22 -12.61 -1.56 30.55
N PHE A 23 -13.88 -1.44 30.14
CA PHE A 23 -14.26 -1.59 28.72
C PHE A 23 -14.05 -0.33 27.88
N VAL A 24 -14.02 0.86 28.48
CA VAL A 24 -13.77 2.12 27.73
C VAL A 24 -12.27 2.29 27.43
N ALA A 25 -11.39 1.75 28.26
CA ALA A 25 -9.94 1.88 28.08
C ALA A 25 -9.39 1.01 26.91
N VAL A 26 -10.08 -0.06 26.51
CA VAL A 26 -9.61 -0.94 25.43
C VAL A 26 -9.91 -0.37 24.04
N ALA A 27 -10.90 0.52 23.90
CA ALA A 27 -11.20 1.18 22.63
C ALA A 27 -10.17 2.28 22.26
N ALA A 28 -9.38 2.76 23.22
CA ALA A 28 -8.35 3.78 23.00
C ALA A 28 -6.95 3.17 22.75
N LEU A 29 -6.79 1.85 22.91
CA LEU A 29 -5.57 1.10 22.59
C LEU A 29 -5.74 0.35 21.26
N GLY A 30 -6.41 0.99 20.29
CA GLY A 30 -6.16 0.62 18.90
C GLY A 30 -4.66 0.74 18.65
N PRO A 31 -4.03 -0.16 17.86
CA PRO A 31 -2.63 0.02 17.51
C PRO A 31 -2.47 1.43 16.99
N GLU A 32 -1.70 2.25 17.72
CA GLU A 32 -1.31 3.56 17.24
C GLU A 32 -0.67 3.31 15.89
N ALA A 33 -1.29 3.86 14.83
CA ALA A 33 -0.69 3.80 13.52
C ALA A 33 0.73 4.36 13.68
N PRO A 34 1.77 3.65 13.22
CA PRO A 34 3.13 4.13 13.35
C PRO A 34 3.16 5.58 12.87
N THR A 35 3.56 6.47 13.77
CA THR A 35 3.76 7.87 13.42
C THR A 35 4.83 7.90 12.36
N ALA A 36 4.51 8.47 11.19
CA ALA A 36 5.40 8.65 10.06
C ALA A 36 6.56 9.60 10.44
N GLU A 37 7.47 9.15 11.30
CA GLU A 37 8.77 9.75 11.51
C GLU A 37 9.65 9.22 10.37
N ASP A 38 10.05 10.12 9.46
CA ASP A 38 10.92 9.89 8.29
C ASP A 38 10.25 9.43 6.98
N ALA A 39 8.99 9.82 6.72
CA ALA A 39 8.56 9.91 5.32
C ALA A 39 9.33 11.03 4.64
N ASP A 40 10.21 10.72 3.68
CA ASP A 40 10.79 11.74 2.82
C ASP A 40 9.65 12.44 2.06
N ASP A 41 9.31 13.66 2.50
CA ASP A 41 8.08 14.39 2.12
C ASP A 41 7.92 14.58 0.61
N GLY A 42 8.99 14.39 -0.17
CA GLY A 42 8.98 14.50 -1.64
C GLY A 42 8.85 13.18 -2.39
N LEU A 43 9.20 12.04 -1.79
CA LEU A 43 9.35 10.78 -2.52
C LEU A 43 8.04 9.99 -2.63
N VAL A 44 7.76 9.45 -3.80
CA VAL A 44 6.61 8.58 -4.06
C VAL A 44 6.90 7.19 -3.45
N PRO A 45 6.01 6.65 -2.60
CA PRO A 45 6.15 5.28 -2.12
C PRO A 45 6.35 4.29 -3.28
N SER A 46 7.34 3.41 -3.20
CA SER A 46 7.70 2.50 -4.29
C SER A 46 6.55 1.58 -4.71
N ASP A 47 5.63 1.25 -3.80
CA ASP A 47 4.43 0.47 -4.09
C ASP A 47 3.40 1.19 -4.99
N LEU A 48 3.57 2.50 -5.21
CA LEU A 48 2.77 3.30 -6.15
C LEU A 48 3.41 3.47 -7.53
N LEU A 49 4.53 2.79 -7.82
CA LEU A 49 5.16 2.81 -9.14
C LEU A 49 4.16 2.54 -10.27
N TRP A 50 3.34 1.50 -10.13
CA TRP A 50 2.36 1.14 -11.15
C TRP A 50 1.29 2.20 -11.38
N PRO A 51 0.57 2.68 -10.35
CA PRO A 51 -0.35 3.81 -10.50
C PRO A 51 0.24 5.02 -11.23
N VAL A 52 1.49 5.39 -10.93
CA VAL A 52 2.17 6.51 -11.59
C VAL A 52 2.47 6.19 -13.07
N VAL A 53 3.07 5.03 -13.36
CA VAL A 53 3.36 4.61 -14.74
C VAL A 53 2.07 4.56 -15.56
N ALA A 54 1.00 3.99 -15.01
CA ALA A 54 -0.27 3.90 -15.70
C ALA A 54 -0.93 5.26 -15.96
N ARG A 55 -0.70 6.25 -15.08
CA ARG A 55 -1.12 7.64 -15.29
C ARG A 55 -0.36 8.32 -16.44
N CYS A 56 0.89 7.93 -16.66
CA CYS A 56 1.75 8.43 -17.73
C CYS A 56 1.54 7.71 -19.07
N LEU A 57 1.00 6.49 -19.06
CA LEU A 57 0.66 5.78 -20.28
C LEU A 57 -0.54 6.44 -21.00
N PRO A 58 -0.57 6.38 -22.34
CA PRO A 58 -1.72 6.87 -23.10
C PRO A 58 -2.98 6.05 -22.80
N ALA A 59 -4.15 6.67 -22.97
CA ALA A 59 -5.43 6.00 -22.78
C ALA A 59 -5.53 4.78 -23.71
N GLY A 60 -5.75 3.60 -23.14
CA GLY A 60 -5.74 2.32 -23.87
C GLY A 60 -4.44 1.52 -23.73
N GLY A 61 -3.41 2.07 -23.10
CA GLY A 61 -2.14 1.39 -22.84
C GLY A 61 -1.27 1.21 -24.08
N THR A 62 -0.39 0.21 -24.04
CA THR A 62 0.44 -0.23 -25.17
C THR A 62 0.17 -1.70 -25.46
N THR A 63 0.27 -2.09 -26.73
CA THR A 63 0.20 -3.51 -27.15
C THR A 63 1.55 -4.22 -27.00
N GLU A 64 2.60 -3.48 -26.66
CA GLU A 64 3.96 -3.96 -26.53
C GLU A 64 4.28 -4.30 -25.07
N GLY A 65 5.37 -5.05 -24.87
CA GLY A 65 5.93 -5.20 -23.54
C GLY A 65 6.63 -3.92 -23.12
N TYR A 66 6.91 -3.78 -21.84
CA TYR A 66 7.73 -2.68 -21.34
C TYR A 66 8.63 -3.17 -20.20
N GLN A 67 9.71 -2.43 -19.98
CA GLN A 67 10.60 -2.59 -18.84
C GLN A 67 10.70 -1.28 -18.07
N LEU A 68 10.94 -1.40 -16.78
CA LEU A 68 11.14 -0.27 -15.88
C LEU A 68 12.49 -0.45 -15.18
N TYR A 69 13.30 0.60 -15.21
CA TYR A 69 14.57 0.66 -14.51
C TYR A 69 14.50 1.77 -13.47
N GLN A 70 14.67 1.46 -12.19
CA GLN A 70 14.75 2.46 -11.14
C GLN A 70 16.23 2.77 -10.86
N GLY A 71 16.63 4.03 -11.04
CA GLY A 71 17.97 4.52 -10.69
C GLY A 71 18.14 4.73 -9.20
N ALA A 72 19.39 4.99 -8.77
CA ALA A 72 19.75 5.19 -7.36
C ALA A 72 19.07 6.44 -6.76
N ASP A 73 18.82 7.46 -7.57
CA ASP A 73 18.19 8.71 -7.13
C ASP A 73 16.64 8.65 -7.15
N GLY A 74 16.07 7.44 -7.26
CA GLY A 74 14.61 7.24 -7.29
C GLY A 74 13.96 7.59 -8.63
N GLU A 75 14.75 7.93 -9.64
CA GLU A 75 14.32 8.09 -11.02
C GLU A 75 13.87 6.76 -11.63
N VAL A 76 12.89 6.79 -12.53
CA VAL A 76 12.41 5.60 -13.24
C VAL A 76 12.47 5.85 -14.73
N VAL A 77 13.13 4.93 -15.43
CA VAL A 77 13.22 4.91 -16.89
C VAL A 77 12.31 3.81 -17.42
N PHE A 78 11.43 4.19 -18.34
CA PHE A 78 10.55 3.33 -19.09
C PHE A 78 11.12 3.05 -20.48
N SER A 79 11.13 1.78 -20.88
CA SER A 79 11.44 1.36 -22.25
C SER A 79 10.41 0.35 -22.76
N LEU A 80 10.19 0.34 -24.07
CA LEU A 80 9.33 -0.63 -24.74
C LEU A 80 10.16 -1.82 -25.21
N ILE A 81 9.57 -3.02 -25.09
CA ILE A 81 10.21 -4.26 -25.50
C ILE A 81 9.27 -5.13 -26.34
N GLY A 82 9.84 -5.92 -27.23
CA GLY A 82 9.10 -6.94 -27.96
C GLY A 82 8.54 -7.98 -26.99
N VAL A 83 7.26 -8.35 -27.15
CA VAL A 83 6.63 -9.37 -26.30
C VAL A 83 7.22 -10.76 -26.58
N ASP A 84 7.69 -10.99 -27.81
CA ASP A 84 8.17 -12.29 -28.27
C ASP A 84 9.65 -12.54 -27.92
N ASP A 85 10.50 -11.52 -28.00
CA ASP A 85 11.95 -11.61 -27.82
C ASP A 85 12.46 -10.89 -26.56
N GLY A 86 11.70 -9.94 -26.02
CA GLY A 86 12.10 -9.11 -24.88
C GLY A 86 13.16 -8.07 -25.22
N ASP A 87 13.48 -7.90 -26.51
CA ASP A 87 14.46 -6.93 -26.98
C ASP A 87 13.85 -5.53 -26.98
N GLU A 88 14.68 -4.52 -26.70
CA GLU A 88 14.26 -3.12 -26.74
C GLU A 88 13.83 -2.70 -28.14
N LEU A 89 12.64 -2.10 -28.21
CA LEU A 89 12.07 -1.63 -29.46
C LEU A 89 12.70 -0.28 -29.81
N THR A 90 13.23 -0.20 -31.02
CA THR A 90 14.03 0.94 -31.51
C THR A 90 13.40 1.62 -32.71
N ASP A 91 12.20 1.21 -33.11
CA ASP A 91 11.47 1.92 -34.15
C ASP A 91 11.03 3.31 -33.65
N PRO A 92 10.85 4.29 -34.56
CA PRO A 92 10.60 5.67 -34.17
C PRO A 92 9.33 5.90 -33.33
N ASP A 93 8.28 5.10 -33.55
CA ASP A 93 7.01 5.28 -32.85
C ASP A 93 7.14 4.79 -31.40
N SER A 94 7.80 3.64 -31.20
CA SER A 94 8.13 3.12 -29.87
C SER A 94 9.05 4.06 -29.09
N LEU A 95 10.09 4.59 -29.75
CA LEU A 95 11.00 5.55 -29.11
C LEU A 95 10.29 6.85 -28.72
N ALA A 96 9.38 7.36 -29.55
CA ALA A 96 8.58 8.54 -29.24
C ALA A 96 7.64 8.31 -28.05
N LEU A 97 6.94 7.16 -28.03
CA LEU A 97 6.08 6.80 -26.91
C LEU A 97 6.88 6.64 -25.61
N ALA A 98 8.03 5.96 -25.65
CA ALA A 98 8.88 5.82 -24.48
C ALA A 98 9.38 7.19 -23.97
N ALA A 99 9.75 8.11 -24.88
CA ALA A 99 10.14 9.46 -24.51
C ALA A 99 8.98 10.23 -23.83
N ASP A 100 7.77 10.19 -24.40
CA ASP A 100 6.60 10.86 -23.82
C ASP A 100 6.26 10.32 -22.41
N VAL A 101 6.39 9.01 -22.20
CA VAL A 101 6.18 8.39 -20.88
C VAL A 101 7.29 8.80 -19.91
N ASN A 102 8.56 8.81 -20.34
CA ASN A 102 9.68 9.24 -19.51
C ASN A 102 9.58 10.72 -19.10
N ASP A 103 9.19 11.60 -20.03
CA ASP A 103 8.94 13.03 -19.74
C ASP A 103 7.85 13.22 -18.67
N CYS A 104 6.83 12.35 -18.64
CA CYS A 104 5.84 12.34 -17.57
C CYS A 104 6.42 11.80 -16.24
N LEU A 105 7.20 10.70 -16.30
CA LEU A 105 7.82 10.09 -15.12
C LEU A 105 8.88 10.99 -14.47
N ASP A 106 9.53 11.88 -15.22
CA ASP A 106 10.51 12.83 -14.72
C ASP A 106 9.95 13.76 -13.63
N GLY A 107 8.63 13.95 -13.58
CA GLY A 107 7.93 14.67 -12.52
C GLY A 107 7.87 13.94 -11.17
N TYR A 108 8.27 12.67 -11.12
CA TYR A 108 8.20 11.84 -9.93
C TYR A 108 9.59 11.37 -9.50
N ARG A 109 9.80 11.28 -8.19
CA ARG A 109 10.96 10.61 -7.59
C ARG A 109 10.43 9.59 -6.61
N PHE A 110 10.83 8.35 -6.77
CA PHE A 110 10.36 7.25 -5.93
C PHE A 110 11.31 7.06 -4.75
N ALA A 111 10.76 6.67 -3.61
CA ALA A 111 11.56 6.16 -2.51
C ALA A 111 12.42 5.01 -3.04
N GLU A 112 13.67 4.91 -2.55
CA GLU A 112 14.52 3.77 -2.90
C GLU A 112 13.69 2.49 -2.74
N PRO A 113 13.75 1.59 -3.72
CA PRO A 113 13.09 0.33 -3.55
C PRO A 113 13.81 -0.36 -2.40
N GLY A 114 13.18 -0.43 -1.23
CA GLY A 114 13.64 -1.35 -0.19
C GLY A 114 13.60 -2.79 -0.70
N ASP A 115 13.50 -3.76 0.22
CA ASP A 115 13.10 -5.13 -0.15
C ASP A 115 11.76 -5.16 -0.95
N GLU A 116 11.06 -4.03 -0.99
CA GLU A 116 10.03 -3.60 -1.93
C GLU A 116 10.31 -3.90 -3.41
N SER A 117 11.55 -3.89 -3.95
CA SER A 117 11.81 -4.28 -5.36
C SER A 117 11.70 -5.81 -5.58
N VAL A 118 12.03 -6.59 -4.55
CA VAL A 118 11.86 -8.06 -4.53
C VAL A 118 10.38 -8.40 -4.64
N LEU A 119 9.55 -7.56 -4.00
CA LEU A 119 8.28 -7.00 -4.48
C LEU A 119 7.63 -7.47 -5.80
N TRP A 120 8.34 -7.27 -6.90
CA TRP A 120 7.75 -7.15 -8.25
C TRP A 120 8.11 -8.31 -9.17
N THR A 121 9.02 -9.20 -8.75
CA THR A 121 9.47 -10.35 -9.54
C THR A 121 8.81 -11.63 -9.04
N SER A 122 8.87 -12.74 -9.79
CA SER A 122 8.26 -14.02 -9.43
C SER A 122 8.68 -14.45 -8.02
N ARG A 123 7.74 -14.57 -7.08
CA ARG A 123 8.08 -14.74 -5.66
C ARG A 123 7.90 -16.17 -5.14
N PRO A 124 8.79 -16.63 -4.24
CA PRO A 124 8.47 -17.73 -3.33
C PRO A 124 7.19 -17.40 -2.54
N ALA A 125 6.33 -18.39 -2.33
CA ALA A 125 5.03 -18.23 -1.64
C ALA A 125 5.13 -17.47 -0.29
N ALA A 126 6.23 -17.61 0.44
CA ALA A 126 6.47 -16.91 1.70
C ALA A 126 6.46 -15.38 1.55
N GLN A 127 7.05 -14.84 0.48
CA GLN A 127 7.07 -13.39 0.26
C GLN A 127 5.70 -12.87 -0.21
N ALA A 128 4.92 -13.69 -0.92
CA ALA A 128 3.54 -13.36 -1.28
C ALA A 128 2.64 -13.24 -0.03
N LEU A 129 2.85 -14.10 0.98
CA LEU A 129 2.16 -14.01 2.27
C LEU A 129 2.51 -12.73 3.04
N LEU A 130 3.78 -12.33 3.05
CA LEU A 130 4.20 -11.07 3.66
C LEU A 130 3.53 -9.85 3.02
N LEU A 131 3.44 -9.85 1.68
CA LEU A 131 2.73 -8.78 0.97
C LEU A 131 1.23 -8.79 1.30
N TYR A 132 0.60 -9.98 1.34
CA TYR A 132 -0.82 -10.11 1.69
C TYR A 132 -1.10 -9.54 3.08
N ASP A 133 -0.30 -9.90 4.09
CA ASP A 133 -0.49 -9.43 5.46
C ASP A 133 -0.30 -7.91 5.54
N ARG A 134 0.79 -7.38 4.96
CA ARG A 134 1.02 -5.93 4.87
C ARG A 134 -0.20 -5.20 4.31
N VAL A 135 -0.66 -5.62 3.13
CA VAL A 135 -1.75 -4.94 2.43
C VAL A 135 -3.03 -5.01 3.25
N ASN A 136 -3.40 -6.18 3.77
CA ASN A 136 -4.70 -6.36 4.42
C ASN A 136 -4.75 -5.84 5.86
N ARG A 137 -3.64 -5.92 6.58
CA ARG A 137 -3.56 -5.53 7.99
C ARG A 137 -3.24 -4.06 8.17
N TRP A 138 -2.51 -3.44 7.25
CA TRP A 138 -1.98 -2.07 7.42
C TRP A 138 -2.41 -1.12 6.31
N THR A 139 -1.99 -1.38 5.07
CA THR A 139 -2.17 -0.42 3.96
C THR A 139 -3.65 -0.21 3.64
N ALA A 140 -4.43 -1.28 3.51
CA ALA A 140 -5.84 -1.18 3.14
C ALA A 140 -6.68 -0.46 4.21
N PRO A 141 -6.61 -0.82 5.52
CA PRO A 141 -7.31 -0.05 6.55
C PRO A 141 -6.94 1.42 6.59
N CYS A 142 -5.65 1.75 6.44
CA CYS A 142 -5.20 3.13 6.43
C CYS A 142 -5.76 3.90 5.23
N LEU A 143 -5.63 3.38 4.01
CA LEU A 143 -6.19 4.01 2.81
C LEU A 143 -7.71 4.20 2.92
N LEU A 144 -8.44 3.22 3.46
CA LEU A 144 -9.87 3.38 3.75
C LEU A 144 -10.17 4.51 4.75
N ALA A 145 -9.32 4.70 5.77
CA ALA A 145 -9.45 5.81 6.71
C ALA A 145 -9.22 7.18 6.06
N HIS A 146 -8.42 7.23 4.99
CA HIS A 146 -8.24 8.40 4.13
C HIS A 146 -9.33 8.55 3.04
N GLY A 147 -10.35 7.68 3.03
CA GLY A 147 -11.44 7.72 2.04
C GLY A 147 -11.07 7.11 0.69
N ILE A 148 -9.93 6.44 0.59
CA ILE A 148 -9.42 5.82 -0.64
C ILE A 148 -9.98 4.39 -0.76
N PRO A 149 -10.85 4.10 -1.75
CA PRO A 149 -11.57 2.83 -1.82
C PRO A 149 -10.70 1.70 -2.37
N VAL A 150 -10.17 0.85 -1.50
CA VAL A 150 -9.30 -0.27 -1.89
C VAL A 150 -10.06 -1.59 -2.04
N GLU A 151 -9.82 -2.32 -3.14
CA GLU A 151 -10.20 -3.73 -3.23
C GLU A 151 -9.18 -4.57 -2.47
N ARG A 152 -9.64 -5.41 -1.53
CA ARG A 152 -8.78 -6.36 -0.82
C ARG A 152 -8.84 -7.73 -1.52
N PRO A 153 -7.80 -8.14 -2.26
CA PRO A 153 -7.82 -9.41 -2.96
C PRO A 153 -7.76 -10.58 -1.96
N GLU A 154 -8.40 -11.70 -2.31
CA GLU A 154 -8.33 -12.92 -1.51
C GLU A 154 -6.90 -13.50 -1.50
N LEU A 155 -6.54 -14.20 -0.42
CA LEU A 155 -5.21 -14.81 -0.25
C LEU A 155 -4.83 -15.72 -1.43
N ALA A 156 -5.78 -16.50 -1.94
CA ALA A 156 -5.55 -17.39 -3.08
C ALA A 156 -5.04 -16.65 -4.32
N ARG A 157 -5.42 -15.37 -4.51
CA ARG A 157 -4.93 -14.55 -5.62
C ARG A 157 -3.49 -14.09 -5.42
N TYR A 158 -3.06 -13.83 -4.18
CA TYR A 158 -1.65 -13.49 -3.89
C TYR A 158 -0.71 -14.67 -4.12
N LEU A 159 -1.21 -15.88 -3.90
CA LEU A 159 -0.46 -17.12 -4.05
C LEU A 159 -0.48 -17.70 -5.48
N ASP A 160 -1.27 -17.11 -6.38
CA ASP A 160 -1.29 -17.54 -7.78
C ASP A 160 0.00 -17.10 -8.48
N PRO A 161 0.84 -18.04 -8.95
CA PRO A 161 2.11 -17.70 -9.59
C PRO A 161 1.93 -16.95 -10.93
N ASN A 162 0.73 -16.96 -11.51
CA ASN A 162 0.40 -16.24 -12.74
C ASN A 162 -0.28 -14.91 -12.46
N ALA A 163 -0.71 -14.66 -11.22
CA ALA A 163 -1.27 -13.40 -10.82
C ALA A 163 -0.14 -12.49 -10.38
N ILE A 164 -0.16 -11.26 -10.87
CA ILE A 164 0.72 -10.26 -10.36
C ILE A 164 -0.03 -9.52 -9.25
N ALA A 165 0.34 -9.81 -8.01
CA ALA A 165 -0.50 -9.51 -6.84
C ALA A 165 -0.74 -8.01 -6.60
N TRP A 166 0.18 -7.14 -7.03
CA TRP A 166 0.21 -5.70 -6.72
C TRP A 166 -0.72 -4.79 -7.55
N SER A 167 -0.67 -4.87 -8.88
CA SER A 167 -1.61 -4.34 -9.88
C SER A 167 -3.05 -4.79 -9.69
N ARG A 168 -3.37 -5.63 -8.71
CA ARG A 168 -4.76 -5.89 -8.36
C ARG A 168 -5.18 -5.10 -7.13
N PHE A 169 -4.26 -4.86 -6.19
CA PHE A 169 -4.51 -3.96 -5.06
C PHE A 169 -4.63 -2.50 -5.53
N TYR A 170 -3.69 -2.03 -6.34
CA TYR A 170 -3.76 -0.70 -6.95
C TYR A 170 -4.30 -0.71 -8.38
N GLY A 171 -4.71 -1.88 -8.89
CA GLY A 171 -5.20 -2.05 -10.27
C GLY A 171 -6.40 -1.21 -10.63
N ALA A 172 -7.28 -1.01 -9.66
CA ALA A 172 -8.43 -0.12 -9.81
C ALA A 172 -7.99 1.31 -10.13
N TYR A 173 -6.84 1.75 -9.61
CA TYR A 173 -6.26 3.08 -9.84
C TYR A 173 -5.35 3.15 -11.06
N ALA A 174 -4.67 2.05 -11.37
CA ALA A 174 -3.80 1.97 -12.55
C ALA A 174 -4.60 1.76 -13.85
N PHE A 175 -5.70 1.00 -13.81
CA PHE A 175 -6.36 0.52 -15.04
C PHE A 175 -7.91 0.51 -14.95
N GLY A 176 -8.51 1.08 -13.91
CA GLY A 176 -9.96 1.08 -13.70
C GLY A 176 -10.61 2.46 -13.71
N ASP A 177 -11.94 2.49 -13.78
CA ASP A 177 -12.77 3.71 -13.64
C ASP A 177 -12.84 4.24 -12.20
N ALA A 178 -12.36 3.44 -11.23
CA ALA A 178 -12.23 3.82 -9.83
C ALA A 178 -10.95 4.65 -9.64
N ALA A 179 -10.85 5.73 -10.40
CA ALA A 179 -9.86 6.74 -10.13
C ALA A 179 -10.17 7.31 -8.74
N VAL A 180 -9.19 7.33 -7.85
CA VAL A 180 -9.12 8.48 -6.96
C VAL A 180 -9.13 9.69 -7.89
N ASP A 181 -9.95 10.70 -7.60
CA ASP A 181 -10.08 11.87 -8.50
C ASP A 181 -8.72 12.55 -8.77
N SER A 182 -7.69 12.25 -7.96
CA SER A 182 -6.28 12.48 -8.31
C SER A 182 -5.33 11.37 -7.80
N LEU A 183 -4.33 11.01 -8.62
CA LEU A 183 -3.16 10.21 -8.22
C LEU A 183 -2.43 10.85 -7.01
N ASP A 184 -2.47 12.18 -6.91
CA ASP A 184 -1.84 12.94 -5.84
C ASP A 184 -2.47 12.63 -4.48
N GLU A 185 -3.80 12.51 -4.39
CA GLU A 185 -4.50 12.08 -3.17
C GLU A 185 -4.08 10.67 -2.74
N LEU A 186 -3.88 9.75 -3.69
CA LEU A 186 -3.38 8.41 -3.39
C LEU A 186 -1.96 8.44 -2.83
N ILE A 187 -1.08 9.25 -3.43
CA ILE A 187 0.31 9.42 -2.98
C ILE A 187 0.33 10.01 -1.57
N GLU A 188 -0.42 11.07 -1.33
CA GLU A 188 -0.51 11.74 -0.02
C GLU A 188 -1.04 10.79 1.06
N ALA A 189 -2.17 10.12 0.79
CA ALA A 189 -2.74 9.15 1.72
C ALA A 189 -1.77 7.99 1.99
N ARG A 190 -1.08 7.48 0.97
CA ARG A 190 -0.14 6.37 1.14
C ARG A 190 1.08 6.76 1.94
N ARG A 191 1.61 7.99 1.78
CA ARG A 191 2.70 8.52 2.62
C ARG A 191 2.29 8.57 4.09
N ALA A 192 1.07 9.02 4.37
CA ALA A 192 0.53 9.06 5.74
C ALA A 192 0.40 7.68 6.39
N CYS A 193 0.33 6.60 5.59
CA CYS A 193 0.29 5.22 6.09
C CYS A 193 1.65 4.65 6.54
N GLY A 194 2.75 5.41 6.43
CA GLY A 194 4.09 5.00 6.86
C GLY A 194 4.77 4.01 5.92
N GLN A 195 6.03 3.69 6.22
CA GLN A 195 6.87 2.82 5.39
C GLN A 195 6.83 1.37 5.95
N PRO A 196 6.88 0.32 5.10
CA PRO A 196 6.75 -1.08 5.56
C PRO A 196 7.89 -1.53 6.47
N THR A 197 9.08 -0.98 6.27
CA THR A 197 10.27 -1.24 7.10
C THR A 197 10.06 -0.81 8.54
N ASP A 198 9.37 0.30 8.75
CA ASP A 198 9.08 0.83 10.08
C ASP A 198 8.11 -0.10 10.83
N ILE A 199 7.23 -0.76 10.08
CA ILE A 199 6.21 -1.68 10.59
C ILE A 199 6.82 -3.04 10.97
N LEU A 200 7.69 -3.60 10.13
CA LEU A 200 8.41 -4.84 10.45
C LEU A 200 9.41 -4.66 11.61
N ALA A 201 9.94 -3.45 11.79
CA ALA A 201 10.76 -3.10 12.94
C ALA A 201 9.93 -2.90 14.22
N ALA A 202 8.70 -2.39 14.11
CA ALA A 202 7.80 -2.14 15.24
C ALA A 202 7.11 -3.41 15.77
N ASP A 203 6.92 -4.45 14.95
CA ASP A 203 6.27 -5.70 15.33
C ASP A 203 7.11 -6.94 14.93
N PRO A 204 8.21 -7.24 15.65
CA PRO A 204 9.10 -8.33 15.25
C PRO A 204 8.47 -9.74 15.41
N LEU A 205 7.36 -9.91 16.14
CA LEU A 205 6.80 -11.24 16.47
C LEU A 205 5.28 -11.32 16.74
N GLY A 206 4.50 -10.24 16.62
CA GLY A 206 3.07 -10.19 17.00
C GLY A 206 2.82 -9.87 18.47
#